data_AF-A0A6I2Y5N5-F1
#
_entry.id   AF-A0A6I2Y5N5-F1
#
_cell.length_a   1.000
_cell.length_b   1.000
_cell.length_c   1.000
_cell.angle_alpha   90.00
_cell.angle_beta   90.00
_cell.angle_gamma   90.00
#
_symmetry.space_group_name_H-M   'P 1'
#
loop_
_entity.id
_entity.type
_entity.pdbx_description
1 polymer ?
#
loop_
_entity_poly.entity_id
_entity_poly.type
_entity_poly.pdbx_seq_one_letter_code
_entity_poly.pdbx_strand_id
1 'polypeptide(L)'
;IERVTDLALRSVPGIEPGILFVERQFGVLEVHADSMDDVMRAGQAVLDGIGAKAEEQLRPRILYADVIEDVTDQHAVIINRNRQASMLLPGDSLLVFEMTPALFAAMAANEAEKASPDITLVDVQMIGAAGRVYIGGRTEAVERARDAITEALVAVVGREQ
;
A
#
# COMPACT_ATOMS: atom_id res chain seq x y z
N ILE A 1 -7.32 -10.07 14.39
CA ILE A 1 -6.93 -8.65 14.37
C ILE A 1 -7.41 -7.90 15.61
N GLU A 2 -8.63 -8.15 16.14
CA GLU A 2 -9.14 -7.48 17.34
C GLU A 2 -8.21 -7.48 18.56
N ARG A 3 -7.57 -8.63 18.88
CA ARG A 3 -6.57 -8.69 19.95
C ARG A 3 -5.35 -7.81 19.67
N VAL A 4 -4.91 -7.74 18.41
CA VAL A 4 -3.78 -6.90 17.99
C VAL A 4 -4.13 -5.42 18.19
N THR A 5 -5.34 -5.02 17.82
CA THR A 5 -5.85 -3.66 18.03
C THR A 5 -5.86 -3.27 19.51
N ASP A 6 -6.41 -4.13 20.39
CA ASP A 6 -6.42 -3.86 21.85
C ASP A 6 -4.99 -3.76 22.44
N LEU A 7 -4.06 -4.60 21.99
CA LEU A 7 -2.66 -4.53 22.42
C LEU A 7 -2.02 -3.18 22.03
N ALA A 8 -2.21 -2.73 20.79
CA ALA A 8 -1.65 -1.47 20.31
C ALA A 8 -2.22 -0.28 21.09
N LEU A 9 -3.55 -0.13 21.11
CA LEU A 9 -4.24 1.04 21.69
C LEU A 9 -4.06 1.14 23.21
N ARG A 10 -3.94 0.01 23.91
CA ARG A 10 -3.69 0.01 25.36
C ARG A 10 -2.25 0.40 25.70
N SER A 11 -1.30 0.03 24.85
CA SER A 11 0.13 0.26 25.10
C SER A 11 0.53 1.71 24.87
N VAL A 12 -0.08 2.36 23.88
CA VAL A 12 0.20 3.74 23.53
C VAL A 12 -1.13 4.49 23.32
N PRO A 13 -1.65 5.20 24.33
CA PRO A 13 -2.95 5.88 24.22
C PRO A 13 -3.03 6.99 23.17
N GLY A 14 -1.88 7.48 22.67
CA GLY A 14 -1.80 8.56 21.69
C GLY A 14 -1.81 8.10 20.22
N ILE A 15 -1.84 6.79 19.94
CA ILE A 15 -2.02 6.31 18.57
C ILE A 15 -3.51 6.22 18.22
N GLU A 16 -3.83 6.50 16.96
CA GLU A 16 -5.20 6.47 16.44
C GLU A 16 -5.35 5.38 15.37
N PRO A 17 -6.41 4.57 15.39
CA PRO A 17 -6.68 3.61 14.34
C PRO A 17 -7.38 4.28 13.15
N GLY A 18 -6.75 4.28 11.97
CA GLY A 18 -7.39 4.77 10.75
C GLY A 18 -8.13 3.67 9.98
N ILE A 19 -7.65 2.43 10.04
CA ILE A 19 -8.28 1.28 9.36
C ILE A 19 -8.35 0.10 10.33
N LEU A 20 -9.54 -0.47 10.47
CA LEU A 20 -9.75 -1.78 11.11
C LEU A 20 -10.76 -2.56 10.27
N PHE A 21 -10.32 -3.66 9.67
CA PHE A 21 -11.16 -4.45 8.77
C PHE A 21 -10.91 -5.95 8.90
N VAL A 22 -11.98 -6.74 8.93
CA VAL A 22 -11.91 -8.21 8.87
C VAL A 22 -12.40 -8.65 7.49
N GLU A 23 -11.46 -9.12 6.67
CA GLU A 23 -11.72 -9.69 5.36
C GLU A 23 -12.02 -11.20 5.50
N ARG A 24 -12.43 -11.87 4.42
CA ARG A 24 -12.71 -13.31 4.38
C ARG A 24 -11.57 -14.18 4.93
N GLN A 25 -10.30 -13.85 4.63
CA GLN A 25 -9.15 -14.68 5.02
C GLN A 25 -8.20 -13.98 5.99
N PHE A 26 -8.22 -12.65 6.05
CA PHE A 26 -7.23 -11.85 6.78
C PHE A 26 -7.88 -10.74 7.59
N GLY A 27 -7.16 -10.23 8.58
CA GLY A 27 -7.54 -8.99 9.26
C GLY A 27 -6.50 -7.91 9.02
N VAL A 28 -6.96 -6.68 8.84
CA VAL A 28 -6.14 -5.49 8.53
C VAL A 28 -6.32 -4.46 9.63
N LEU A 29 -5.21 -3.89 10.07
CA LEU A 29 -5.14 -2.78 11.01
C LEU A 29 -4.12 -1.77 10.48
N GLU A 30 -4.50 -0.50 10.48
CA GLU A 30 -3.59 0.64 10.35
C GLU A 30 -3.76 1.53 11.58
N VAL A 31 -2.64 2.00 12.11
CA VAL A 31 -2.57 2.96 13.20
C VAL A 31 -1.54 4.02 12.85
N HIS A 32 -1.81 5.25 13.26
CA HIS A 32 -0.92 6.39 13.04
C HIS A 32 -0.84 7.27 14.29
N ALA A 33 0.20 8.10 14.35
CA ALA A 33 0.40 9.17 15.30
C ALA A 33 1.35 10.21 14.71
N ASP A 34 1.35 11.42 15.26
CA ASP A 34 2.33 12.46 14.90
C ASP A 34 3.77 12.06 15.29
N SER A 35 3.91 11.21 16.31
CA SER A 35 5.19 10.72 16.82
C SER A 35 5.51 9.34 16.26
N MET A 36 6.61 9.24 15.53
CA MET A 36 7.13 7.95 15.04
C MET A 36 7.44 6.98 16.19
N ASP A 37 7.96 7.49 17.32
CA ASP A 37 8.29 6.66 18.49
C ASP A 37 7.05 5.98 19.08
N ASP A 38 5.89 6.65 19.04
CA ASP A 38 4.64 6.08 19.52
C ASP A 38 4.13 4.95 18.63
N VAL A 39 4.24 5.12 17.30
CA VAL A 39 3.92 4.04 16.34
C VAL A 39 4.86 2.85 16.54
N MET A 40 6.17 3.09 16.69
CA MET A 40 7.16 2.04 16.91
C MET A 40 6.93 1.27 18.22
N ARG A 41 6.59 1.98 19.30
CA ARG A 41 6.25 1.36 20.60
C ARG A 41 4.98 0.51 20.52
N ALA A 42 3.96 0.99 19.81
CA ALA A 42 2.74 0.22 19.58
C ALA A 42 3.02 -1.06 18.77
N GLY A 43 3.84 -0.94 17.71
CA GLY A 43 4.30 -2.09 16.91
C GLY A 43 5.07 -3.12 17.74
N GLN A 44 5.99 -2.68 18.59
CA GLN A 44 6.73 -3.58 19.48
C GLN A 44 5.81 -4.28 20.48
N ALA A 45 4.87 -3.55 21.10
CA ALA A 45 3.92 -4.15 22.03
C ALA A 45 3.03 -5.21 21.36
N VAL A 46 2.66 -5.01 20.09
CA VAL A 46 1.96 -6.01 19.29
C VAL A 46 2.83 -7.25 19.09
N LEU A 47 4.07 -7.08 18.62
CA LEU A 47 5.01 -8.18 18.36
C LEU A 47 5.27 -9.01 19.62
N ASP A 48 5.55 -8.35 20.74
CA ASP A 48 5.76 -8.99 22.03
C ASP A 48 4.49 -9.74 22.49
N GLY A 49 3.31 -9.13 22.30
CA GLY A 49 2.03 -9.70 22.73
C GLY A 49 1.59 -10.91 21.91
N ILE A 50 1.99 -11.00 20.64
CA ILE A 50 1.72 -12.18 19.78
C ILE A 50 2.89 -13.16 19.72
N GLY A 51 4.04 -12.82 20.31
CA GLY A 51 5.23 -13.66 20.32
C GLY A 51 5.89 -13.81 18.95
N ALA A 52 5.85 -12.76 18.11
CA ALA A 52 6.42 -12.77 16.77
C ALA A 52 7.55 -11.75 16.62
N LYS A 53 8.34 -11.87 15.56
CA LYS A 53 9.36 -10.89 15.14
C LYS A 53 8.98 -10.23 13.82
N ALA A 54 9.46 -9.01 13.60
CA ALA A 54 9.15 -8.25 12.38
C ALA A 54 9.59 -9.00 11.11
N GLU A 55 10.69 -9.74 11.16
CA GLU A 55 11.25 -10.47 10.01
C GLU A 55 10.45 -11.75 9.67
N GLU A 56 9.49 -12.15 10.51
CA GLU A 56 8.62 -13.31 10.27
C GLU A 56 7.43 -12.98 9.36
N GLN A 57 7.27 -11.71 8.96
CA GLN A 57 6.30 -11.31 7.95
C GLN A 57 6.58 -11.99 6.60
N LEU A 58 5.55 -12.12 5.76
CA LEU A 58 5.73 -12.61 4.39
C LEU A 58 6.47 -11.57 3.56
N ARG A 59 7.45 -12.00 2.78
CA ARG A 59 8.09 -11.14 1.79
C ARG A 59 7.08 -10.76 0.68
N PRO A 60 7.06 -9.50 0.21
CA PRO A 60 6.23 -9.11 -0.93
C PRO A 60 6.61 -9.89 -2.18
N ARG A 61 5.61 -10.29 -2.96
CA ARG A 61 5.77 -10.88 -4.28
C ARG A 61 5.04 -10.02 -5.30
N ILE A 62 5.78 -9.57 -6.31
CA ILE A 62 5.23 -8.84 -7.45
C ILE A 62 4.49 -9.86 -8.33
N LEU A 63 3.21 -9.58 -8.61
CA LEU A 63 2.37 -10.42 -9.47
C LEU A 63 2.30 -9.86 -10.89
N TYR A 64 2.23 -8.54 -11.00
CA TYR A 64 2.14 -7.84 -12.28
C TYR A 64 2.63 -6.39 -12.13
N ALA A 65 3.30 -5.86 -13.15
CA ALA A 65 3.63 -4.44 -13.25
C ALA A 65 3.71 -4.05 -14.73
N ASP A 66 2.99 -3.02 -15.13
CA ASP A 66 2.96 -2.55 -16.52
C ASP A 66 2.60 -1.07 -16.62
N VAL A 67 3.09 -0.43 -17.68
CA VAL A 67 2.83 0.99 -17.99
C VAL A 67 2.11 1.06 -19.33
N ILE A 68 0.90 1.61 -19.29
CA ILE A 68 0.06 1.83 -20.47
C ILE A 68 0.17 3.31 -20.82
N GLU A 69 0.89 3.63 -21.89
CA GLU A 69 1.06 5.00 -22.37
C GLU A 69 -0.17 5.50 -23.15
N ASP A 70 -0.36 6.82 -23.16
CA ASP A 70 -1.40 7.53 -23.93
C ASP A 70 -2.80 6.89 -23.79
N VAL A 71 -3.29 6.81 -22.54
CA VAL A 71 -4.56 6.15 -22.24
C VAL A 71 -5.71 6.86 -22.96
N THR A 72 -6.48 6.07 -23.70
CA THR A 72 -7.63 6.58 -24.47
C THR A 72 -8.71 7.17 -23.57
N ASP A 73 -9.50 8.08 -24.13
CA ASP A 73 -10.63 8.74 -23.44
C ASP A 73 -11.64 7.74 -22.86
N GLN A 74 -12.03 6.72 -23.64
CA GLN A 74 -12.96 5.69 -23.20
C GLN A 74 -12.39 4.85 -22.05
N HIS A 75 -11.08 4.54 -22.11
CA HIS A 75 -10.41 3.77 -21.06
C HIS A 75 -10.32 4.57 -19.76
N ALA A 76 -9.92 5.85 -19.84
CA ALA A 76 -9.90 6.73 -18.67
C ALA A 76 -11.29 6.87 -18.03
N VAL A 77 -12.34 7.06 -18.83
CA VAL A 77 -13.73 7.17 -18.34
C VAL A 77 -14.17 5.91 -17.59
N ILE A 78 -13.91 4.72 -18.13
CA ILE A 78 -14.36 3.48 -17.47
C ILE A 78 -13.55 3.17 -16.21
N ILE A 79 -12.26 3.53 -16.16
CA ILE A 79 -11.44 3.46 -14.94
C ILE A 79 -12.06 4.36 -13.87
N ASN A 80 -12.26 5.64 -14.18
CA ASN A 80 -12.73 6.64 -13.21
C ASN A 80 -14.12 6.33 -12.64
N ARG A 81 -14.95 5.54 -13.32
CA ARG A 81 -16.25 5.10 -12.77
C ARG A 81 -16.15 4.13 -11.60
N ASN A 82 -15.06 3.37 -11.49
CA ASN A 82 -14.91 2.29 -10.52
C ASN A 82 -13.87 2.61 -9.43
N ARG A 83 -13.28 3.81 -9.46
CA ARG A 83 -12.21 4.25 -8.57
C ARG A 83 -12.64 5.50 -7.82
N GLN A 84 -12.17 5.64 -6.57
CA GLN A 84 -12.72 6.62 -5.63
C GLN A 84 -11.71 7.67 -5.16
N ALA A 85 -10.44 7.58 -5.56
CA ALA A 85 -9.44 8.60 -5.24
C ALA A 85 -9.38 9.66 -6.36
N SER A 86 -8.22 9.86 -6.99
CA SER A 86 -8.06 10.85 -8.05
C SER A 86 -8.44 10.30 -9.42
N MET A 87 -8.69 11.19 -10.39
CA MET A 87 -9.07 10.81 -11.75
C MET A 87 -7.85 10.69 -12.66
N LEU A 88 -7.82 9.64 -13.49
CA LEU A 88 -6.91 9.53 -14.63
C LEU A 88 -7.44 10.39 -15.78
N LEU A 89 -6.60 11.20 -16.43
CA LEU A 89 -7.02 11.99 -17.58
C LEU A 89 -6.69 11.27 -18.90
N PRO A 90 -7.47 11.49 -19.97
CA PRO A 90 -7.11 11.01 -21.30
C PRO A 90 -5.76 11.57 -21.75
N GLY A 91 -4.92 10.71 -22.32
CA GLY A 91 -3.55 11.04 -22.74
C GLY A 91 -2.48 10.87 -21.66
N ASP A 92 -2.87 10.69 -20.38
CA ASP A 92 -1.91 10.29 -19.35
C ASP A 92 -1.43 8.85 -19.58
N SER A 93 -0.25 8.54 -19.06
CA SER A 93 0.20 7.16 -18.88
C SER A 93 -0.32 6.60 -17.56
N LEU A 94 -0.64 5.32 -17.56
CA LEU A 94 -1.17 4.59 -16.42
C LEU A 94 -0.22 3.45 -16.03
N LEU A 95 0.28 3.49 -14.80
CA LEU A 95 0.92 2.37 -14.14
C LEU A 95 -0.13 1.52 -13.41
N VAL A 96 -0.11 0.21 -13.68
CA VAL A 96 -0.84 -0.79 -12.90
C VAL A 96 0.19 -1.72 -12.24
N PHE A 97 0.13 -1.82 -10.91
CA PHE A 97 1.04 -2.65 -10.14
C PHE A 97 0.26 -3.56 -9.18
N GLU A 98 0.44 -4.88 -9.30
CA GLU A 98 -0.20 -5.88 -8.46
C GLU A 98 0.84 -6.67 -7.64
N MET A 99 0.56 -6.84 -6.35
CA MET A 99 1.47 -7.50 -5.40
C MET A 99 0.70 -8.28 -4.34
N THR A 100 1.39 -9.18 -3.64
CA THR A 100 0.82 -9.90 -2.49
C THR A 100 1.89 -10.11 -1.41
N PRO A 101 1.58 -10.06 -0.10
CA PRO A 101 0.30 -9.72 0.54
C PRO A 101 -0.26 -8.33 0.17
N ALA A 102 -1.59 -8.19 0.22
CA ALA A 102 -2.27 -7.00 -0.31
C ALA A 102 -1.90 -5.69 0.40
N LEU A 103 -1.61 -5.75 1.71
CA LEU A 103 -1.31 -4.55 2.51
C LEU A 103 -0.02 -3.83 2.05
N PHE A 104 0.88 -4.52 1.34
CA PHE A 104 2.07 -3.90 0.76
C PHE A 104 1.75 -2.82 -0.29
N ALA A 105 0.53 -2.79 -0.84
CA ALA A 105 0.08 -1.73 -1.73
C ALA A 105 0.11 -0.34 -1.05
N ALA A 106 -0.09 -0.27 0.28
CA ALA A 106 -0.01 0.99 1.02
C ALA A 106 1.43 1.57 1.02
N MET A 107 2.43 0.72 1.27
CA MET A 107 3.84 1.13 1.18
C MET A 107 4.22 1.50 -0.26
N ALA A 108 3.81 0.69 -1.23
CA ALA A 108 4.09 0.96 -2.64
C ALA A 108 3.58 2.34 -3.09
N ALA A 109 2.34 2.69 -2.73
CA ALA A 109 1.76 3.99 -3.04
C ALA A 109 2.58 5.15 -2.42
N ASN A 110 2.96 5.02 -1.15
CA ASN A 110 3.73 6.04 -0.44
C ASN A 110 5.14 6.24 -1.05
N GLU A 111 5.84 5.15 -1.39
CA GLU A 111 7.17 5.25 -2.00
C GLU A 111 7.11 5.79 -3.45
N ALA A 112 6.04 5.46 -4.19
CA ALA A 112 5.81 6.04 -5.50
C ALA A 112 5.66 7.56 -5.46
N GLU A 113 4.80 8.09 -4.58
CA GLU A 113 4.59 9.54 -4.44
C GLU A 113 5.85 10.25 -3.94
N LYS A 114 6.63 9.64 -3.04
CA LYS A 114 7.92 10.19 -2.62
C LYS A 114 8.92 10.30 -3.77
N ALA A 115 9.00 9.28 -4.61
CA ALA A 115 9.95 9.22 -5.72
C ALA A 115 9.54 10.10 -6.91
N SER A 116 8.24 10.31 -7.12
CA SER A 116 7.70 11.17 -8.17
C SER A 116 6.47 11.93 -7.67
N PRO A 117 6.65 13.09 -7.03
CA PRO A 117 5.56 13.87 -6.44
C PRO A 117 4.54 14.43 -7.44
N ASP A 118 4.84 14.34 -8.75
CA ASP A 118 3.98 14.80 -9.84
C ASP A 118 3.04 13.71 -10.40
N ILE A 119 3.08 12.49 -9.86
CA ILE A 119 2.12 11.45 -10.21
C ILE A 119 0.75 11.70 -9.57
N THR A 120 -0.27 11.05 -10.11
CA THR A 120 -1.64 11.05 -9.59
C THR A 120 -1.99 9.67 -9.07
N LEU A 121 -2.24 9.53 -7.77
CA LEU A 121 -2.71 8.29 -7.18
C LEU A 121 -4.20 8.07 -7.49
N VAL A 122 -4.49 7.20 -8.46
CA VAL A 122 -5.85 6.93 -8.96
C VAL A 122 -6.58 5.95 -8.05
N ASP A 123 -5.88 4.92 -7.56
CA ASP A 123 -6.45 3.94 -6.63
C ASP A 123 -5.38 3.15 -5.88
N VAL A 124 -5.71 2.75 -4.65
CA VAL A 124 -4.92 1.84 -3.82
C VAL A 124 -5.86 0.81 -3.20
N GLN A 125 -5.83 -0.40 -3.74
CA GLN A 125 -6.52 -1.53 -3.15
C GLN A 125 -5.53 -2.29 -2.26
N MET A 126 -5.66 -2.13 -0.93
CA MET A 126 -4.78 -2.75 0.07
C MET A 126 -5.44 -3.89 0.87
N ILE A 127 -6.71 -4.20 0.60
CA ILE A 127 -7.48 -5.26 1.27
C ILE A 127 -7.93 -6.30 0.23
N GLY A 128 -7.65 -7.58 0.52
CA GLY A 128 -7.98 -8.73 -0.33
C GLY A 128 -6.82 -9.72 -0.45
N ALA A 129 -6.92 -10.64 -1.41
CA ALA A 129 -5.87 -11.64 -1.68
C ALA A 129 -4.62 -11.04 -2.36
N ALA A 130 -4.80 -10.00 -3.17
CA ALA A 130 -3.75 -9.23 -3.82
C ALA A 130 -4.04 -7.74 -3.69
N GLY A 131 -2.97 -6.95 -3.59
CA GLY A 131 -3.03 -5.50 -3.53
C GLY A 131 -2.73 -4.91 -4.90
N ARG A 132 -3.36 -3.78 -5.22
CA ARG A 132 -3.26 -3.11 -6.52
C ARG A 132 -3.06 -1.63 -6.34
N VAL A 133 -2.17 -1.06 -7.14
CA VAL A 133 -1.91 0.38 -7.20
C VAL A 133 -2.13 0.84 -8.64
N TYR A 134 -2.92 1.91 -8.81
CA TYR A 134 -3.14 2.59 -10.07
C TYR A 134 -2.58 4.01 -9.96
N ILE A 135 -1.64 4.35 -10.83
CA ILE A 135 -0.96 5.65 -10.83
C ILE A 135 -1.04 6.24 -12.24
N GLY A 136 -1.57 7.46 -12.34
CA GLY A 136 -1.60 8.25 -13.57
C GLY A 136 -0.48 9.30 -13.61
N GLY A 137 -0.04 9.69 -14.80
CA GLY A 137 0.86 10.81 -14.99
C GLY A 137 1.64 10.75 -16.30
N ARG A 138 2.71 11.54 -16.41
CA ARG A 138 3.63 11.46 -17.56
C ARG A 138 4.40 10.15 -17.55
N THR A 139 4.71 9.57 -18.72
CA THR A 139 5.44 8.30 -18.87
C THR A 139 6.66 8.21 -17.94
N GLU A 140 7.55 9.21 -18.02
CA GLU A 140 8.77 9.22 -17.20
C GLU A 140 8.51 9.24 -15.69
N ALA A 141 7.43 9.88 -15.23
CA ALA A 141 7.08 9.95 -13.81
C ALA A 141 6.50 8.61 -13.32
N VAL A 142 5.65 7.98 -14.12
CA VAL A 142 5.09 6.67 -13.78
C VAL A 142 6.14 5.56 -13.85
N GLU A 143 7.12 5.64 -14.75
CA GLU A 143 8.26 4.71 -14.79
C GLU A 143 9.17 4.85 -13.57
N ARG A 144 9.50 6.09 -13.17
CA ARG A 144 10.24 6.33 -11.91
C ARG A 144 9.50 5.77 -10.70
N ALA A 145 8.18 5.97 -10.64
CA ALA A 145 7.35 5.42 -9.57
C ALA A 145 7.37 3.87 -9.57
N ARG A 146 7.26 3.23 -10.74
CA ARG A 146 7.37 1.76 -10.88
C ARG A 146 8.70 1.23 -10.35
N ASP A 147 9.80 1.89 -10.71
CA ASP A 147 11.13 1.45 -10.32
C ASP A 147 11.34 1.62 -8.80
N ALA A 148 10.88 2.74 -8.22
CA ALA A 148 10.91 2.97 -6.79
C ALA A 148 10.07 1.95 -5.98
N ILE A 149 8.86 1.62 -6.46
CA ILE A 149 8.04 0.55 -5.87
C ILE A 149 8.80 -0.76 -5.89
N THR A 150 9.40 -1.10 -7.04
CA THR A 150 10.11 -2.37 -7.22
C THR A 150 11.28 -2.47 -6.25
N GLU A 151 12.09 -1.42 -6.13
CA GLU A 151 13.21 -1.35 -5.19
C GLU A 151 12.74 -1.50 -3.74
N ALA A 152 11.71 -0.75 -3.34
CA ALA A 152 11.16 -0.79 -2.00
C ALA A 152 10.65 -2.20 -1.63
N LEU A 153 9.87 -2.85 -2.51
CA LEU A 153 9.34 -4.19 -2.27
C LEU A 153 10.44 -5.26 -2.21
N VAL A 154 11.47 -5.15 -3.05
CA VAL A 154 12.59 -6.10 -3.05
C VAL A 154 13.42 -6.01 -1.78
N ALA A 155 13.55 -4.80 -1.21
CA ALA A 155 14.29 -4.53 0.02
C ALA A 155 13.61 -5.04 1.30
N VAL A 156 12.30 -5.36 1.25
CA VAL A 156 11.58 -5.88 2.42
C VAL A 156 12.11 -7.25 2.83
N VAL A 157 12.49 -7.35 4.10
CA VAL A 157 12.87 -8.62 4.74
C VAL A 157 11.61 -9.34 5.21
N GLY A 158 11.52 -10.63 4.85
CA GLY A 158 10.43 -11.49 5.25
C GLY A 158 10.69 -12.94 4.84
N ARG A 159 9.85 -13.85 5.31
CA ARG A 159 9.86 -15.25 4.91
C ARG A 159 9.23 -15.44 3.53
N GLU A 160 9.65 -16.49 2.83
CA GLU A 160 9.04 -16.91 1.56
C GLU A 160 7.55 -17.28 1.74
N GLN A 161 6.76 -17.08 0.68
CA GLN A 161 5.33 -17.36 0.66
C GLN A 161 5.03 -18.84 0.42
#